data_AF-A0A8S1IQD5-F1
#
_entry.id   AF-A0A8S1IQD5-F1
#
_cell.length_a   1.000
_cell.length_b   1.000
_cell.length_c   1.000
_cell.angle_alpha   90.00
_cell.angle_beta   90.00
_cell.angle_gamma   90.00
#
_symmetry.space_group_name_H-M   'P 1'
#
loop_
_entity.id
_entity.type
_entity.pdbx_description
1 polymer ?
#
loop_
_entity_poly.entity_id
_entity_poly.type
_entity_poly.pdbx_seq_one_letter_code
_entity_poly.pdbx_strand_id
1 'polypeptide(L)'
;MKFCRLLRSTAQHLPEVRELSEQYKRQKKQIRRMAGVLSDGNFAGWNAFEAQFAAALGGHLARLNETFVEREEQVVMRLEALESEARGIATAEGCTLLIRRCVDFHGELVLFMHWSMLAYTAMAKILKKHLKKTGGTVPSVPIEALVEEPFFSPEVCCSWIHRTENAISHLQQLQAQLAAADSSHHEAGEPSMGQRDGQRPCEGDEVLAQVHLNIEEIGGQGGVAPAAVIEQTQVALATWERLKSSAATPSTVLHSGTHQAASYSSSISQNEIDDS
;
A
#
# COMPACT_ATOMS: atom_id res chain seq x y z
N MET A 1 14.75 -16.79 -8.22
CA MET A 1 14.31 -16.09 -9.45
C MET A 1 15.22 -14.90 -9.81
N LYS A 2 15.40 -14.52 -11.08
CA LYS A 2 16.14 -13.29 -11.49
C LYS A 2 15.23 -12.05 -11.31
N PHE A 3 15.38 -11.30 -10.21
CA PHE A 3 14.55 -10.13 -9.88
C PHE A 3 14.47 -9.03 -10.98
N CYS A 4 15.53 -8.80 -11.76
CA CYS A 4 15.45 -7.90 -12.93
C CYS A 4 14.41 -8.32 -13.96
N ARG A 5 14.20 -9.64 -14.12
CA ARG A 5 13.20 -10.19 -15.03
C ARG A 5 11.81 -10.01 -14.44
N LEU A 6 11.66 -10.19 -13.13
CA LEU A 6 10.41 -9.93 -12.40
C LEU A 6 9.95 -8.49 -12.57
N LEU A 7 10.78 -7.50 -12.21
CA LEU A 7 10.44 -6.09 -12.38
C LEU A 7 10.05 -5.75 -13.83
N ARG A 8 10.73 -6.35 -14.81
CA ARG A 8 10.40 -6.15 -16.23
C ARG A 8 9.05 -6.76 -16.62
N SER A 9 8.74 -7.97 -16.18
CA SER A 9 7.43 -8.58 -16.46
C SER A 9 6.31 -7.83 -15.76
N THR A 10 6.49 -7.44 -14.50
CA THR A 10 5.47 -6.69 -13.75
C THR A 10 5.23 -5.32 -14.39
N ALA A 11 6.27 -4.65 -14.87
CA ALA A 11 6.19 -3.35 -15.56
C ALA A 11 5.38 -3.37 -16.88
N GLN A 12 5.10 -4.54 -17.45
CA GLN A 12 4.23 -4.66 -18.63
C GLN A 12 2.78 -4.36 -18.28
N HIS A 13 2.35 -4.78 -17.09
CA HIS A 13 0.97 -4.65 -16.62
C HIS A 13 0.80 -3.47 -15.65
N LEU A 14 1.84 -3.15 -14.86
CA LEU A 14 1.84 -2.05 -13.89
C LEU A 14 2.79 -0.94 -14.37
N PRO A 15 2.28 0.15 -14.96
CA PRO A 15 3.12 1.23 -15.49
C PRO A 15 3.99 1.88 -14.41
N GLU A 16 3.51 1.93 -13.17
CA GLU A 16 4.19 2.47 -11.98
C GLU A 16 5.50 1.73 -11.65
N VAL A 17 5.61 0.45 -12.06
CA VAL A 17 6.81 -0.37 -11.85
C VAL A 17 7.86 -0.16 -12.96
N ARG A 18 7.50 0.52 -14.07
CA ARG A 18 8.43 0.77 -15.20
C ARG A 18 9.62 1.60 -14.75
N GLU A 19 9.37 2.71 -14.07
CA GLU A 19 10.45 3.57 -13.60
C GLU A 19 11.37 2.81 -12.65
N LEU A 20 10.80 2.08 -11.68
CA LEU A 20 11.56 1.26 -10.73
C LEU A 20 12.44 0.22 -11.46
N SER A 21 11.91 -0.44 -12.50
CA SER A 21 12.64 -1.39 -13.32
C SER A 21 13.83 -0.77 -14.06
N GLU A 22 13.66 0.45 -14.57
CA GLU A 22 14.71 1.21 -15.24
C GLU A 22 15.79 1.69 -14.28
N GLN A 23 15.39 2.31 -13.16
CA GLN A 23 16.27 2.77 -12.08
C GLN A 23 17.15 1.60 -11.60
N TYR A 24 16.53 0.47 -11.26
CA TYR A 24 17.23 -0.75 -10.81
C TYR A 24 18.21 -1.28 -11.88
N LYS A 25 17.86 -1.22 -13.17
CA LYS A 25 18.75 -1.60 -14.27
C LYS A 25 19.94 -0.65 -14.39
N ARG A 26 19.73 0.66 -14.25
CA ARG A 26 20.79 1.70 -14.28
C ARG A 26 21.78 1.51 -13.13
N GLN A 27 21.29 1.39 -11.90
CA GLN A 27 22.13 1.15 -10.70
C GLN A 27 22.96 -0.13 -10.81
N LYS A 28 22.36 -1.22 -11.33
CA LYS A 28 23.11 -2.47 -11.59
C LYS A 28 24.22 -2.34 -12.63
N LYS A 29 24.13 -1.38 -13.56
CA LYS A 29 25.20 -1.11 -14.53
C LYS A 29 26.29 -0.27 -13.88
N GLN A 30 25.93 0.74 -13.09
CA GLN A 30 26.86 1.55 -12.30
C GLN A 30 27.74 0.67 -11.39
N ILE A 31 27.15 -0.23 -10.61
CA ILE A 31 27.92 -1.15 -9.73
C ILE A 31 28.89 -2.04 -10.52
N ARG A 32 28.53 -2.47 -11.74
CA ARG A 32 29.43 -3.27 -12.57
C ARG A 32 30.62 -2.47 -13.08
N ARG A 33 30.41 -1.19 -13.42
CA ARG A 33 31.49 -0.28 -13.82
C ARG A 33 32.41 0.00 -12.63
N MET A 34 31.86 0.29 -11.45
CA MET A 34 32.62 0.47 -10.21
C MET A 34 33.53 -0.71 -9.90
N ALA A 35 32.98 -1.92 -9.99
CA ALA A 35 33.75 -3.13 -9.73
C ALA A 35 34.93 -3.29 -10.70
N GLY A 36 34.77 -2.89 -11.97
CA GLY A 36 35.88 -2.85 -12.95
C GLY A 36 36.97 -1.87 -12.55
N VAL A 37 36.60 -0.62 -12.24
CA VAL A 37 37.56 0.43 -11.80
C VAL A 37 38.33 0.01 -10.54
N LEU A 38 37.67 -0.66 -9.60
CA LEU A 38 38.32 -1.21 -8.41
C LEU A 38 39.31 -2.32 -8.75
N SER A 39 38.94 -3.23 -9.67
CA SER A 39 39.83 -4.29 -10.14
C SER A 39 41.07 -3.77 -10.88
N ASP A 40 40.96 -2.61 -11.51
CA ASP A 40 42.09 -1.94 -12.19
C ASP A 40 43.03 -1.19 -11.23
N GLY A 41 42.77 -1.22 -9.92
CA GLY A 41 43.60 -0.57 -8.89
C GLY A 41 43.46 0.96 -8.84
N ASN A 42 42.50 1.56 -9.56
CA ASN A 42 42.27 3.00 -9.59
C ASN A 42 41.38 3.44 -8.41
N PHE A 43 41.98 3.55 -7.22
CA PHE A 43 41.26 3.92 -5.99
C PHE A 43 40.66 5.34 -6.02
N ALA A 44 41.35 6.31 -6.61
CA ALA A 44 40.84 7.68 -6.73
C ALA A 44 39.59 7.74 -7.63
N GLY A 45 39.63 7.05 -8.78
CA GLY A 45 38.48 6.91 -9.67
C GLY A 45 37.35 6.12 -9.03
N TRP A 46 37.66 5.12 -8.20
CA TRP A 46 36.67 4.36 -7.44
C TRP A 46 35.94 5.25 -6.41
N ASN A 47 36.66 6.03 -5.60
CA ASN A 47 36.06 6.95 -4.63
C ASN A 47 35.12 7.97 -5.29
N ALA A 48 35.55 8.56 -6.41
CA ALA A 48 34.71 9.51 -7.14
C ALA A 48 33.44 8.85 -7.71
N PHE A 49 33.54 7.61 -8.18
CA PHE A 49 32.39 6.86 -8.67
C PHE A 49 31.46 6.44 -7.53
N GLU A 50 32.02 6.02 -6.40
CA GLU A 50 31.29 5.67 -5.18
C GLU A 50 30.42 6.84 -4.72
N ALA A 51 31.00 8.05 -4.62
CA ALA A 51 30.25 9.24 -4.23
C ALA A 51 29.11 9.57 -5.21
N GLN A 52 29.36 9.42 -6.52
CA GLN A 52 28.31 9.59 -7.54
C GLN A 52 27.21 8.53 -7.44
N PHE A 53 27.57 7.27 -7.15
CA PHE A 53 26.61 6.21 -6.94
C PHE A 53 25.78 6.45 -5.68
N ALA A 54 26.42 6.88 -4.59
CA ALA A 54 25.78 7.22 -3.34
C ALA A 54 24.76 8.36 -3.51
N ALA A 55 25.18 9.47 -4.15
CA ALA A 55 24.30 10.59 -4.46
C ALA A 55 23.12 10.17 -5.37
N ALA A 56 23.37 9.34 -6.39
CA ALA A 56 22.31 8.85 -7.27
C ALA A 56 21.33 7.91 -6.55
N LEU A 57 21.83 7.10 -5.60
CA LEU A 57 21.01 6.20 -4.79
C LEU A 57 20.16 6.98 -3.78
N GLY A 58 20.74 7.97 -3.10
CA GLY A 58 20.03 8.88 -2.20
C GLY A 58 18.94 9.67 -2.94
N GLY A 59 19.24 10.22 -4.11
CA GLY A 59 18.23 10.91 -4.93
C GLY A 59 17.12 9.98 -5.45
N HIS A 60 17.41 8.69 -5.68
CA HIS A 60 16.37 7.71 -6.01
C HIS A 60 15.49 7.40 -4.81
N LEU A 61 16.08 7.24 -3.62
CA LEU A 61 15.36 7.03 -2.38
C LEU A 61 14.41 8.21 -2.09
N ALA A 62 14.92 9.44 -2.17
CA ALA A 62 14.10 10.64 -1.96
C ALA A 62 12.87 10.69 -2.88
N ARG A 63 13.02 10.35 -4.16
CA ARG A 63 11.89 10.26 -5.11
C ARG A 63 10.88 9.17 -4.74
N LEU A 64 11.36 8.00 -4.29
CA LEU A 64 10.46 6.93 -3.85
C LEU A 64 9.64 7.37 -2.63
N ASN A 65 10.24 8.11 -1.70
CA ASN A 65 9.56 8.66 -0.54
C ASN A 65 8.54 9.72 -0.93
N GLU A 66 8.92 10.67 -1.77
CA GLU A 66 8.03 11.70 -2.30
C GLU A 66 6.80 11.07 -2.96
N THR A 67 7.02 10.07 -3.84
CA THR A 67 5.92 9.32 -4.46
C THR A 67 5.04 8.59 -3.44
N PHE A 68 5.63 8.07 -2.35
CA PHE A 68 4.87 7.40 -1.31
C PHE A 68 4.01 8.38 -0.51
N VAL A 69 4.59 9.49 -0.04
CA VAL A 69 3.88 10.51 0.76
C VAL A 69 2.73 11.12 -0.06
N GLU A 70 2.98 11.47 -1.32
CA GLU A 70 1.92 11.98 -2.21
C GLU A 70 0.75 10.99 -2.36
N ARG A 71 1.05 9.69 -2.44
CA ARG A 71 0.01 8.64 -2.53
C ARG A 71 -0.68 8.40 -1.19
N GLU A 72 0.07 8.44 -0.09
CA GLU A 72 -0.48 8.34 1.26
C GLU A 72 -1.53 9.42 1.50
N GLU A 73 -1.23 10.67 1.16
CA GLU A 73 -2.19 11.78 1.28
C GLU A 73 -3.48 11.49 0.48
N GLN A 74 -3.35 11.02 -0.77
CA GLN A 74 -4.50 10.63 -1.60
C GLN A 74 -5.30 9.49 -0.98
N VAL A 75 -4.62 8.49 -0.41
CA VAL A 75 -5.25 7.36 0.26
C VAL A 75 -6.03 7.81 1.49
N VAL A 76 -5.42 8.62 2.35
CA VAL A 76 -6.05 9.11 3.58
C VAL A 76 -7.30 9.92 3.25
N MET A 77 -7.19 10.89 2.33
CA MET A 77 -8.34 11.71 1.92
C MET A 77 -9.49 10.86 1.35
N ARG A 78 -9.18 9.89 0.47
CA ARG A 78 -10.20 9.03 -0.14
C ARG A 78 -10.84 8.08 0.87
N LEU A 79 -10.05 7.51 1.77
CA LEU A 79 -10.55 6.62 2.81
C LEU A 79 -11.49 7.37 3.76
N GLU A 80 -11.12 8.56 4.19
CA GLU A 80 -11.97 9.41 5.03
C GLU A 80 -13.27 9.81 4.32
N ALA A 81 -13.21 10.15 3.03
CA ALA A 81 -14.40 10.45 2.25
C ALA A 81 -15.34 9.24 2.14
N LEU A 82 -14.82 8.05 1.83
CA LEU A 82 -15.60 6.81 1.73
C LEU A 82 -16.22 6.41 3.08
N GLU A 83 -15.47 6.51 4.18
CA GLU A 83 -15.99 6.23 5.53
C GLU A 83 -17.05 7.25 5.96
N SER A 84 -16.89 8.52 5.58
CA SER A 84 -17.89 9.55 5.87
C SER A 84 -19.19 9.30 5.11
N GLU A 85 -19.10 8.94 3.83
CA GLU A 85 -20.26 8.58 3.00
C GLU A 85 -20.96 7.33 3.55
N ALA A 86 -20.19 6.33 3.99
CA ALA A 86 -20.72 5.10 4.57
C ALA A 86 -21.54 5.33 5.84
N ARG A 87 -21.23 6.37 6.63
CA ARG A 87 -22.01 6.74 7.82
C ARG A 87 -23.36 7.39 7.49
N GLY A 88 -23.49 8.01 6.33
CA GLY A 88 -24.69 8.74 5.91
C GLY A 88 -25.63 7.96 4.99
N ILE A 89 -25.30 6.73 4.63
CA ILE A 89 -26.05 5.98 3.62
C ILE A 89 -27.33 5.38 4.19
N ALA A 90 -28.45 5.56 3.48
CA ALA A 90 -29.78 5.18 3.95
C ALA A 90 -30.57 4.27 2.99
N THR A 91 -30.01 3.96 1.81
CA THR A 91 -30.69 3.18 0.75
C THR A 91 -29.85 1.99 0.34
N ALA A 92 -30.48 0.86 0.00
CA ALA A 92 -29.78 -0.34 -0.47
C ALA A 92 -29.01 -0.10 -1.79
N GLU A 93 -29.56 0.70 -2.69
CA GLU A 93 -28.90 1.12 -3.94
C GLU A 93 -27.65 1.94 -3.65
N GLY A 94 -27.75 2.91 -2.73
CA GLY A 94 -26.61 3.68 -2.24
C GLY A 94 -25.50 2.78 -1.69
N CYS A 95 -25.83 1.82 -0.82
CA CYS A 95 -24.86 0.85 -0.32
C CYS A 95 -24.19 0.09 -1.47
N THR A 96 -24.95 -0.35 -2.47
CA THR A 96 -24.44 -1.07 -3.64
C THR A 96 -23.38 -0.25 -4.39
N LEU A 97 -23.66 1.02 -4.65
CA LEU A 97 -22.75 1.93 -5.35
C LEU A 97 -21.49 2.21 -4.54
N LEU A 98 -21.64 2.41 -3.22
CA LEU A 98 -20.51 2.68 -2.35
C LEU A 98 -19.62 1.46 -2.14
N ILE A 99 -20.20 0.26 -1.99
CA ILE A 99 -19.45 -1.02 -1.94
C ILE A 99 -18.55 -1.15 -3.16
N ARG A 100 -19.09 -0.88 -4.36
CA ARG A 100 -18.31 -0.94 -5.60
C ARG A 100 -17.10 0.00 -5.56
N ARG A 101 -17.31 1.26 -5.15
CA ARG A 101 -16.23 2.25 -5.01
C ARG A 101 -15.19 1.83 -3.97
N CYS A 102 -15.62 1.25 -2.85
CA CYS A 102 -14.70 0.72 -1.84
C CYS A 102 -13.90 -0.48 -2.36
N VAL A 103 -14.50 -1.37 -3.15
CA VAL A 103 -13.81 -2.51 -3.79
C VAL A 103 -12.78 -2.01 -4.81
N ASP A 104 -13.15 -1.03 -5.63
CA ASP A 104 -12.24 -0.42 -6.61
C ASP A 104 -11.04 0.22 -5.88
N PHE A 105 -11.31 0.99 -4.82
CA PHE A 105 -10.30 1.60 -3.97
C PHE A 105 -9.40 0.57 -3.25
N HIS A 106 -9.97 -0.53 -2.75
CA HIS A 106 -9.20 -1.63 -2.16
C HIS A 106 -8.20 -2.21 -3.16
N GLY A 107 -8.63 -2.42 -4.41
CA GLY A 107 -7.73 -2.84 -5.49
C GLY A 107 -6.55 -1.89 -5.68
N GLU A 108 -6.80 -0.59 -5.67
CA GLU A 108 -5.75 0.43 -5.74
C GLU A 108 -4.80 0.39 -4.54
N LEU A 109 -5.30 0.18 -3.31
CA LEU A 109 -4.46 0.02 -2.11
C LEU A 109 -3.56 -1.21 -2.20
N VAL A 110 -4.08 -2.33 -2.70
CA VAL A 110 -3.29 -3.55 -2.91
C VAL A 110 -2.18 -3.32 -3.94
N LEU A 111 -2.47 -2.61 -5.04
CA LEU A 111 -1.48 -2.23 -6.05
C LEU A 111 -0.41 -1.30 -5.49
N PHE A 112 -0.81 -0.32 -4.69
CA PHE A 112 0.13 0.59 -4.04
C PHE A 112 1.05 -0.16 -3.06
N MET A 113 0.48 -1.02 -2.21
CA MET A 113 1.27 -1.87 -1.31
C MET A 113 2.23 -2.81 -2.08
N HIS A 114 1.78 -3.35 -3.21
CA HIS A 114 2.62 -4.14 -4.10
C HIS A 114 3.82 -3.34 -4.63
N TRP A 115 3.57 -2.13 -5.12
CA TRP A 115 4.61 -1.22 -5.58
C TRP A 115 5.63 -0.91 -4.47
N SER A 116 5.18 -0.55 -3.27
CA SER A 116 6.06 -0.22 -2.13
C SER A 116 6.96 -1.40 -1.76
N MET A 117 6.42 -2.63 -1.73
CA MET A 117 7.23 -3.83 -1.51
C MET A 117 8.28 -4.07 -2.60
N LEU A 118 7.94 -3.83 -3.87
CA LEU A 118 8.90 -3.94 -4.97
C LEU A 118 9.99 -2.88 -4.87
N ALA A 119 9.63 -1.64 -4.52
CA ALA A 119 10.54 -0.53 -4.32
C ALA A 119 11.56 -0.84 -3.22
N TYR A 120 11.09 -1.25 -2.05
CA TYR A 120 11.92 -1.70 -0.94
C TYR A 120 12.85 -2.85 -1.36
N THR A 121 12.28 -3.88 -1.99
CA THR A 121 13.05 -5.04 -2.44
C THR A 121 14.13 -4.64 -3.46
N ALA A 122 13.85 -3.69 -4.35
CA ALA A 122 14.82 -3.18 -5.30
C ALA A 122 15.98 -2.49 -4.59
N MET A 123 15.70 -1.60 -3.64
CA MET A 123 16.70 -0.88 -2.85
C MET A 123 17.59 -1.83 -2.05
N ALA A 124 16.99 -2.74 -1.28
CA ALA A 124 17.72 -3.75 -0.49
C ALA A 124 18.64 -4.61 -1.38
N LYS A 125 18.17 -5.00 -2.57
CA LYS A 125 18.97 -5.80 -3.52
C LYS A 125 20.09 -5.00 -4.18
N ILE A 126 19.92 -3.70 -4.40
CA ILE A 126 20.99 -2.83 -4.92
C ILE A 126 22.08 -2.66 -3.88
N LEU A 127 21.72 -2.37 -2.64
CA LEU A 127 22.67 -2.28 -1.52
C LEU A 127 23.45 -3.59 -1.34
N LYS A 128 22.74 -4.73 -1.25
CA LYS A 128 23.39 -6.04 -1.14
C LYS A 128 24.30 -6.35 -2.33
N LYS A 129 23.93 -5.91 -3.53
CA LYS A 129 24.75 -6.08 -4.74
C LYS A 129 25.99 -5.21 -4.71
N HIS A 130 25.89 -3.97 -4.23
CA HIS A 130 27.03 -3.08 -4.05
C HIS A 130 28.02 -3.73 -3.09
N LEU A 131 27.58 -4.05 -1.87
CA LEU A 131 28.37 -4.68 -0.82
C LEU A 131 29.14 -5.92 -1.33
N LYS A 132 28.45 -6.80 -2.06
CA LYS A 132 29.06 -8.02 -2.62
C LYS A 132 30.11 -7.72 -3.70
N LYS A 133 30.00 -6.61 -4.43
CA LYS A 133 30.86 -6.28 -5.58
C LYS A 133 32.02 -5.36 -5.23
N THR A 134 31.95 -4.65 -4.12
CA THR A 134 33.00 -3.75 -3.64
C THR A 134 33.80 -4.33 -2.48
N GLY A 135 33.58 -5.60 -2.12
CA GLY A 135 34.38 -6.31 -1.11
C GLY A 135 33.94 -6.05 0.34
N GLY A 136 32.67 -5.74 0.59
CA GLY A 136 32.17 -5.51 1.95
C GLY A 136 32.21 -4.05 2.41
N THR A 137 32.62 -3.12 1.54
CA THR A 137 32.45 -1.69 1.80
C THR A 137 30.98 -1.32 1.72
N VAL A 138 30.46 -0.87 2.86
CA VAL A 138 29.15 -0.22 2.96
C VAL A 138 29.24 1.04 2.07
N PRO A 139 28.26 1.29 1.18
CA PRO A 139 28.23 2.58 0.48
C PRO A 139 28.25 3.72 1.51
N SER A 140 28.83 4.87 1.19
CA SER A 140 28.76 6.09 2.00
C SER A 140 27.34 6.61 2.24
N VAL A 141 26.34 5.97 1.62
CA VAL A 141 24.91 6.16 1.92
C VAL A 141 24.60 5.50 3.28
N PRO A 142 24.06 6.25 4.26
CA PRO A 142 23.62 5.67 5.52
C PRO A 142 22.53 4.63 5.25
N ILE A 143 22.83 3.34 5.46
CA ILE A 143 21.84 2.27 5.33
C ILE A 143 20.72 2.45 6.37
N GLU A 144 21.04 3.05 7.52
CA GLU A 144 20.10 3.44 8.56
C GLU A 144 19.01 4.39 8.02
N ALA A 145 19.39 5.35 7.16
CA ALA A 145 18.46 6.24 6.48
C ALA A 145 17.61 5.55 5.39
N LEU A 146 17.75 4.24 5.16
CA LEU A 146 16.80 3.49 4.32
C LEU A 146 15.72 2.80 5.17
N VAL A 147 16.01 2.52 6.44
CA VAL A 147 15.15 1.74 7.34
C VAL A 147 14.10 2.63 8.01
N GLU A 148 14.38 3.92 8.19
CA GLU A 148 13.46 4.87 8.84
C GLU A 148 12.49 5.57 7.85
N GLU A 149 12.47 5.15 6.59
CA GLU A 149 11.79 5.88 5.53
C GLU A 149 10.31 5.49 5.34
N PRO A 150 9.43 6.45 5.03
CA PRO A 150 7.97 6.26 5.05
C PRO A 150 7.47 5.24 4.02
N PHE A 151 8.14 5.11 2.86
CA PHE A 151 7.77 4.11 1.84
C PHE A 151 7.94 2.65 2.30
N PHE A 152 8.60 2.47 3.45
CA PHE A 152 8.79 1.18 4.10
C PHE A 152 7.84 1.00 5.31
N SER A 153 6.57 1.40 5.17
CA SER A 153 5.56 1.17 6.20
C SER A 153 4.45 0.20 5.75
N PRO A 154 4.75 -1.11 5.67
CA PRO A 154 3.74 -2.11 5.29
C PRO A 154 2.57 -2.18 6.28
N GLU A 155 2.79 -1.86 7.56
CA GLU A 155 1.75 -1.84 8.60
C GLU A 155 0.70 -0.77 8.30
N VAL A 156 1.14 0.41 7.86
CA VAL A 156 0.25 1.52 7.49
C VAL A 156 -0.59 1.13 6.28
N CYS A 157 0.02 0.57 5.22
CA CYS A 157 -0.72 0.07 4.06
C CYS A 157 -1.76 -1.01 4.44
N CYS A 158 -1.36 -1.99 5.26
CA CYS A 158 -2.27 -3.02 5.77
C CYS A 158 -3.43 -2.41 6.56
N SER A 159 -3.18 -1.35 7.34
CA SER A 159 -4.24 -0.69 8.10
C SER A 159 -5.31 -0.06 7.20
N TRP A 160 -4.92 0.58 6.09
CA TRP A 160 -5.87 1.15 5.11
C TRP A 160 -6.67 0.07 4.40
N ILE A 161 -6.00 -1.04 4.03
CA ILE A 161 -6.65 -2.20 3.40
C ILE A 161 -7.72 -2.78 4.35
N HIS A 162 -7.37 -3.07 5.60
CA HIS A 162 -8.32 -3.61 6.58
C HIS A 162 -9.48 -2.64 6.87
N ARG A 163 -9.21 -1.32 6.97
CA ARG A 163 -10.28 -0.32 7.14
C ARG A 163 -11.26 -0.35 5.98
N THR A 164 -10.74 -0.46 4.75
CA THR A 164 -11.57 -0.56 3.54
C THR A 164 -12.38 -1.86 3.52
N GLU A 165 -11.79 -2.99 3.89
CA GLU A 165 -12.49 -4.29 4.01
C GLU A 165 -13.60 -4.25 5.07
N ASN A 166 -13.35 -3.61 6.20
CA ASN A 166 -14.35 -3.42 7.24
C ASN A 166 -15.50 -2.53 6.76
N ALA A 167 -15.21 -1.44 6.04
CA ALA A 167 -16.22 -0.58 5.45
C ALA A 167 -17.09 -1.34 4.43
N ILE A 168 -16.49 -2.15 3.55
CA ILE A 168 -17.21 -3.02 2.61
C ILE A 168 -18.13 -3.98 3.36
N SER A 169 -17.59 -4.67 4.37
CA SER A 169 -18.36 -5.66 5.16
C SER A 169 -19.55 -5.02 5.87
N HIS A 170 -19.35 -3.84 6.46
CA HIS A 170 -20.42 -3.08 7.11
C HIS A 170 -21.51 -2.64 6.11
N LEU A 171 -21.10 -2.12 4.96
CA LEU A 171 -22.04 -1.68 3.92
C LEU A 171 -22.85 -2.86 3.35
N GLN A 172 -22.26 -4.03 3.20
CA GLN A 172 -22.97 -5.25 2.77
C GLN A 172 -24.04 -5.68 3.78
N GLN A 173 -23.73 -5.60 5.08
CA GLN A 173 -24.71 -5.87 6.12
C GLN A 173 -25.86 -4.86 6.10
N LEU A 174 -25.54 -3.57 6.00
CA LEU A 174 -26.53 -2.51 5.92
C LEU A 174 -27.41 -2.62 4.67
N GLN A 175 -26.81 -2.93 3.51
CA GLN A 175 -27.53 -3.20 2.26
C GLN A 175 -28.59 -4.30 2.43
N ALA A 176 -28.21 -5.41 3.06
CA ALA A 176 -29.14 -6.52 3.30
C ALA A 176 -30.29 -6.14 4.25
N GLN A 177 -30.01 -5.34 5.28
CA GLN A 177 -31.03 -4.85 6.22
C GLN A 177 -32.03 -3.91 5.53
N LEU A 178 -31.54 -2.98 4.71
CA LEU A 178 -32.38 -2.02 3.98
C LEU A 178 -33.25 -2.71 2.93
N ALA A 179 -32.68 -3.65 2.16
CA ALA A 179 -33.44 -4.42 1.17
C ALA A 179 -34.55 -5.28 1.82
N ALA A 180 -34.30 -5.83 3.02
CA ALA A 180 -35.31 -6.56 3.76
C ALA A 180 -36.46 -5.66 4.27
N ALA A 181 -36.15 -4.44 4.72
CA ALA A 181 -37.14 -3.47 5.18
C ALA A 181 -38.09 -3.06 4.04
N ASP A 182 -37.58 -2.81 2.84
CA ASP A 182 -38.38 -2.44 1.67
C ASP A 182 -39.33 -3.57 1.24
N SER A 183 -38.91 -4.83 1.39
CA SER A 183 -39.77 -5.99 1.07
C SER A 183 -40.90 -6.20 2.07
N SER A 184 -40.76 -5.74 3.32
CA SER A 184 -41.76 -5.91 4.39
C SER A 184 -42.94 -4.93 4.30
N HIS A 185 -42.81 -3.84 3.54
CA HIS A 185 -43.87 -2.86 3.33
C HIS A 185 -44.90 -3.26 2.25
N HIS A 186 -44.69 -4.35 1.50
CA HIS A 186 -45.59 -4.80 0.45
C HIS A 186 -46.61 -5.89 0.85
N GLU A 187 -46.54 -6.46 2.06
CA GLU A 187 -47.44 -7.55 2.50
C GLU A 187 -48.58 -7.14 3.45
N ALA A 188 -48.68 -5.86 3.85
CA ALA A 188 -49.74 -5.39 4.75
C ALA A 188 -50.77 -4.49 4.06
N GLY A 189 -51.78 -5.11 3.42
CA GLY A 189 -53.12 -4.53 3.31
C GLY A 189 -53.66 -4.28 1.90
N GLU A 190 -54.38 -5.26 1.35
CA GLU A 190 -55.57 -4.93 0.56
C GLU A 190 -56.71 -4.58 1.52
N PRO A 191 -57.34 -3.40 1.37
CA PRO A 191 -58.78 -3.34 1.53
C PRO A 191 -59.45 -2.79 0.26
N SER A 192 -60.42 -3.61 -0.16
CA SER A 192 -61.56 -3.36 -1.04
C SER A 192 -62.04 -1.90 -1.21
N MET A 193 -62.18 -1.54 -2.48
CA MET A 193 -63.20 -0.71 -3.15
C MET A 193 -63.85 0.47 -2.38
N GLY A 194 -63.55 1.69 -2.84
CA GLY A 194 -64.34 2.89 -2.56
C GLY A 194 -63.98 4.04 -3.50
N GLN A 195 -64.83 4.29 -4.50
CA GLN A 195 -64.72 5.42 -5.43
C GLN A 195 -64.79 6.77 -4.69
N ARG A 196 -63.91 7.72 -5.02
CA ARG A 196 -64.31 9.10 -5.31
C ARG A 196 -63.25 9.90 -6.07
N ASP A 197 -63.80 10.68 -6.98
CA ASP A 197 -63.25 11.60 -7.95
C ASP A 197 -62.57 12.83 -7.33
N GLY A 198 -61.58 13.42 -8.02
CA GLY A 198 -60.98 14.70 -7.62
C GLY A 198 -59.51 14.90 -8.01
N GLN A 199 -59.28 15.33 -9.26
CA GLN A 199 -58.00 15.86 -9.75
C GLN A 199 -57.52 17.12 -8.98
N ARG A 200 -56.24 17.17 -8.58
CA ARG A 200 -55.22 18.18 -9.00
C ARG A 200 -53.85 18.01 -8.30
N PRO A 201 -52.74 18.50 -8.92
CA PRO A 201 -51.37 18.03 -8.67
C PRO A 201 -50.68 18.68 -7.47
N CYS A 202 -49.72 17.93 -6.94
CA CYS A 202 -48.74 18.26 -5.91
C CYS A 202 -47.70 19.29 -6.38
N GLU A 203 -47.56 20.40 -5.63
CA GLU A 203 -46.37 21.24 -5.66
C GLU A 203 -45.32 20.61 -4.74
N GLY A 204 -44.29 20.06 -5.34
CA GLY A 204 -43.16 19.45 -4.67
C GLY A 204 -42.11 19.08 -5.68
N ASP A 205 -41.43 20.08 -6.25
CA ASP A 205 -40.24 19.89 -7.09
C ASP A 205 -39.47 21.21 -7.20
N GLU A 206 -38.91 21.70 -6.08
CA GLU A 206 -37.95 22.83 -6.16
C GLU A 206 -36.92 22.91 -5.02
N VAL A 207 -36.60 21.79 -4.35
CA VAL A 207 -35.55 21.78 -3.29
C VAL A 207 -34.45 20.74 -3.52
N LEU A 208 -34.53 19.91 -4.57
CA LEU A 208 -33.48 18.95 -4.92
C LEU A 208 -32.52 19.42 -6.04
N ALA A 209 -32.69 20.65 -6.54
CA ALA A 209 -31.87 21.19 -7.63
C ALA A 209 -30.61 21.95 -7.16
N GLN A 210 -30.42 22.18 -5.85
CA GLN A 210 -29.36 23.09 -5.35
C GLN A 210 -28.15 22.40 -4.71
N VAL A 211 -27.80 21.18 -5.14
CA VAL A 211 -26.50 20.56 -4.79
C VAL A 211 -25.73 20.05 -6.01
N HIS A 212 -26.24 20.29 -7.22
CA HIS A 212 -25.40 20.27 -8.42
C HIS A 212 -24.67 21.62 -8.50
N LEU A 213 -23.39 21.64 -8.08
CA LEU A 213 -22.26 22.22 -8.80
C LEU A 213 -21.02 22.28 -7.89
N ASN A 214 -20.07 21.39 -8.18
CA ASN A 214 -18.60 21.58 -8.19
C ASN A 214 -17.82 20.35 -7.66
N ILE A 215 -17.93 19.23 -8.38
CA ILE A 215 -16.87 18.21 -8.46
C ILE A 215 -16.75 17.81 -9.95
N GLU A 216 -16.49 18.78 -10.80
CA GLU A 216 -16.04 18.55 -12.18
C GLU A 216 -14.65 19.18 -12.35
N GLU A 217 -13.72 18.84 -11.46
CA GLU A 217 -12.29 19.14 -11.69
C GLU A 217 -11.36 18.23 -10.88
N ILE A 218 -11.64 16.93 -10.82
CA ILE A 218 -10.63 15.91 -10.54
C ILE A 218 -10.86 14.77 -11.54
N GLY A 219 -10.03 14.75 -12.58
CA GLY A 219 -10.16 13.81 -13.68
C GLY A 219 -10.08 12.35 -13.24
N GLY A 220 -11.03 11.53 -13.69
CA GLY A 220 -10.93 10.08 -13.59
C GLY A 220 -12.27 9.36 -13.47
N GLN A 221 -12.95 9.21 -14.61
CA GLN A 221 -14.02 8.26 -14.94
C GLN A 221 -14.60 7.41 -13.78
N GLY A 222 -15.83 7.75 -13.37
CA GLY A 222 -16.69 6.84 -12.63
C GLY A 222 -17.17 5.68 -13.51
N GLY A 223 -17.11 4.46 -12.96
CA GLY A 223 -17.82 3.29 -13.49
C GLY A 223 -16.95 2.04 -13.62
N VAL A 224 -17.17 1.05 -12.73
CA VAL A 224 -16.44 -0.24 -12.68
C VAL A 224 -14.96 -0.01 -12.34
N ALA A 225 -14.33 -0.80 -11.45
CA ALA A 225 -12.88 -0.96 -11.53
C ALA A 225 -12.54 -1.20 -13.01
N PRO A 226 -11.76 -0.31 -13.67
CA PRO A 226 -11.42 -0.55 -15.06
C PRO A 226 -10.78 -1.93 -15.10
N ALA A 227 -11.14 -2.79 -16.07
CA ALA A 227 -10.69 -4.19 -16.12
C ALA A 227 -9.17 -4.35 -15.86
N ALA A 228 -8.40 -3.30 -16.15
CA ALA A 228 -7.02 -3.09 -15.76
C ALA A 228 -6.71 -3.29 -14.26
N VAL A 229 -7.47 -2.72 -13.31
CA VAL A 229 -7.19 -2.83 -11.85
C VAL A 229 -7.29 -4.28 -11.39
N ILE A 230 -8.32 -5.01 -11.81
CA ILE A 230 -8.48 -6.43 -11.45
C ILE A 230 -7.33 -7.26 -12.03
N GLU A 231 -7.00 -7.08 -13.32
CA GLU A 231 -5.88 -7.78 -13.97
C GLU A 231 -4.55 -7.45 -13.27
N GLN A 232 -4.29 -6.18 -12.99
CA GLN A 232 -3.09 -5.72 -12.30
C GLN A 232 -2.99 -6.32 -10.89
N THR A 233 -4.09 -6.37 -10.15
CA THR A 233 -4.13 -6.94 -8.79
C THR A 233 -3.85 -8.45 -8.84
N GLN A 234 -4.39 -9.16 -9.83
CA GLN A 234 -4.07 -10.58 -10.04
C GLN A 234 -2.57 -10.78 -10.35
N VAL A 235 -1.98 -9.92 -11.19
CA VAL A 235 -0.53 -9.94 -11.48
C VAL A 235 0.30 -9.66 -10.23
N ALA A 236 -0.14 -8.72 -9.38
CA ALA A 236 0.51 -8.39 -8.12
C ALA A 236 0.51 -9.58 -7.15
N LEU A 237 -0.65 -10.22 -6.95
CA LEU A 237 -0.79 -11.40 -6.10
C LEU A 237 0.04 -12.59 -6.62
N ALA A 238 0.00 -12.87 -7.93
CA ALA A 238 0.83 -13.92 -8.53
C ALA A 238 2.33 -13.63 -8.37
N THR A 239 2.73 -12.36 -8.41
CA THR A 239 4.11 -11.95 -8.16
C THR A 239 4.52 -12.22 -6.72
N TRP A 240 3.64 -11.99 -5.73
CA TRP A 240 3.90 -12.32 -4.33
C TRP A 240 4.08 -13.81 -4.10
N GLU A 241 3.22 -14.65 -4.68
CA GLU A 241 3.37 -16.12 -4.57
C GLU A 241 4.72 -16.60 -5.12
N ARG A 242 5.16 -16.00 -6.24
CA ARG A 242 6.48 -16.30 -6.82
C ARG A 242 7.63 -15.77 -5.97
N LEU A 243 7.46 -14.65 -5.27
CA LEU A 243 8.45 -14.13 -4.34
C LEU A 243 8.54 -15.02 -3.09
N LYS A 244 7.41 -15.43 -2.53
CA LYS A 244 7.32 -16.35 -1.37
C LYS A 244 7.98 -17.70 -1.66
N SER A 245 7.68 -18.31 -2.80
CA SER A 245 8.27 -19.60 -3.22
C SER A 245 9.74 -19.52 -3.64
N SER A 246 10.27 -18.34 -3.95
CA SER A 246 11.66 -18.17 -4.40
C SER A 246 12.56 -17.38 -3.44
N ALA A 247 11.99 -16.83 -2.38
CA ALA A 247 12.70 -16.34 -1.23
C ALA A 247 13.19 -17.56 -0.44
N ALA A 248 14.46 -17.91 -0.60
CA ALA A 248 15.17 -18.55 0.50
C ALA A 248 15.06 -17.57 1.69
N THR A 249 14.19 -17.89 2.65
CA THR A 249 13.88 -17.07 3.81
C THR A 249 15.15 -16.80 4.61
N PRO A 250 15.53 -15.53 4.87
CA PRO A 250 16.62 -15.22 5.77
C PRO A 250 16.08 -15.24 7.20
N SER A 251 15.70 -16.42 7.71
CA SER A 251 15.64 -16.61 9.17
C SER A 251 17.06 -16.68 9.79
N THR A 252 18.10 -16.46 8.98
CA THR A 252 19.52 -16.66 9.30
C THR A 252 20.35 -15.37 9.38
N VAL A 253 19.74 -14.18 9.31
CA VAL A 253 20.52 -12.92 9.23
C VAL A 253 20.39 -12.04 10.49
N LEU A 254 19.65 -12.44 11.53
CA LEU A 254 19.61 -11.71 12.82
C LEU A 254 19.69 -12.62 14.07
N HIS A 255 20.46 -13.72 14.03
CA HIS A 255 20.80 -14.48 15.25
C HIS A 255 22.30 -14.83 15.32
N SER A 256 23.16 -13.86 15.05
CA SER A 256 24.57 -13.91 15.48
C SER A 256 24.82 -12.75 16.43
N GLY A 257 24.22 -12.87 17.61
CA GLY A 257 24.43 -11.98 18.74
C GLY A 257 24.18 -12.78 20.00
N THR A 258 25.26 -13.38 20.52
CA THR A 258 25.35 -13.89 21.88
C THR A 258 24.91 -12.81 22.86
N HIS A 259 23.62 -12.76 23.18
CA HIS A 259 23.19 -12.20 24.45
C HIS A 259 23.48 -13.25 25.51
N GLN A 260 24.66 -13.08 26.11
CA GLN A 260 24.98 -13.54 27.44
C GLN A 260 23.78 -13.22 28.34
N ALA A 261 23.10 -14.26 28.79
CA ALA A 261 22.04 -14.16 29.77
C ALA A 261 22.64 -13.57 31.05
N ALA A 262 22.49 -12.26 31.23
CA ALA A 262 22.64 -11.63 32.52
C ALA A 262 21.45 -12.11 33.37
N SER A 263 21.73 -13.10 34.20
CA SER A 263 20.87 -13.62 35.25
C SER A 263 20.46 -12.47 36.17
N TYR A 264 19.21 -12.05 36.07
CA TYR A 264 18.52 -11.30 37.12
C TYR A 264 17.19 -12.01 37.37
N SER A 265 17.18 -12.95 38.32
CA SER A 265 16.06 -13.09 39.25
C SER A 265 16.40 -14.06 40.39
N SER A 266 16.13 -13.56 41.58
CA SER A 266 15.75 -14.29 42.80
C SER A 266 16.83 -15.04 43.59
N SER A 267 17.29 -14.40 44.66
CA SER A 267 17.67 -15.08 45.89
C SER A 267 16.99 -14.37 47.06
N ILE A 268 15.79 -14.84 47.39
CA ILE A 268 15.23 -14.71 48.74
C ILE A 268 15.84 -15.85 49.56
N SER A 269 16.57 -15.51 50.63
CA SER A 269 16.55 -16.21 51.92
C SER A 269 17.36 -15.41 52.96
N GLN A 270 16.62 -14.84 53.91
CA GLN A 270 16.80 -14.96 55.36
C GLN A 270 18.22 -14.84 55.97
N ASN A 271 18.42 -13.76 56.73
CA ASN A 271 18.73 -13.73 58.19
C ASN A 271 19.50 -12.44 58.50
N GLU A 272 18.92 -11.49 59.24
CA GLU A 272 18.90 -11.38 60.71
C GLU A 272 20.19 -10.72 61.25
N ILE A 273 19.99 -9.79 62.20
CA ILE A 273 20.89 -9.42 63.32
C ILE A 273 21.75 -8.13 63.17
N ASP A 274 21.34 -7.15 64.00
CA ASP A 274 22.13 -6.17 64.79
C ASP A 274 23.04 -5.16 64.07
N ASP A 275 23.31 -3.98 64.61
CA ASP A 275 22.77 -3.08 65.64
C ASP A 275 23.73 -1.87 65.56
N SER A 276 23.25 -0.68 65.94
CA SER A 276 24.00 0.58 66.13
C SER A 276 24.49 1.40 64.91
#